data_AF-A0A7S1H8X4-F1
#
_entry.id   AF-A0A7S1H8X4-F1
#
_cell.length_a   1.000
_cell.length_b   1.000
_cell.length_c   1.000
_cell.angle_alpha   90.00
_cell.angle_beta   90.00
_cell.angle_gamma   90.00
#
_symmetry.space_group_name_H-M   'P 1'
#
loop_
_entity.id
_entity.type
_entity.pdbx_description
1 polymer ?
#
loop_
_entity_poly.entity_id
_entity_poly.type
_entity_poly.pdbx_seq_one_letter_code
_entity_poly.pdbx_strand_id
1 'polypeptide(L)'
;ERQKLEVAKRVAQADVVITTALIPGRAAPVLVTEDMVKAMKPGSVIVDIAAPAGGNCPLTEAGRTVVKHGVVIVGETNLPALVAADASALYARNVLDFLKLVITKEGTLTVPLDDDIVAACRVTQDGQVTRA
;
A
#
# COMPACT_ATOMS: atom_id res chain seq x y z
N GLU A 1 4.34 23.02 -9.74
CA GLU A 1 5.21 23.97 -9.02
C GLU A 1 4.70 24.42 -7.65
N ARG A 2 3.65 25.25 -7.53
CA ARG A 2 3.20 25.77 -6.22
C ARG A 2 2.91 24.71 -5.15
N GLN A 3 2.25 23.60 -5.52
CA GLN A 3 1.95 22.51 -4.60
C GLN A 3 3.23 21.81 -4.09
N LYS A 4 4.23 21.61 -4.95
CA LYS A 4 5.50 20.95 -4.57
C LYS A 4 6.28 21.80 -3.56
N LEU A 5 6.29 23.12 -3.74
CA LEU A 5 6.97 24.05 -2.83
C LEU A 5 6.30 24.10 -1.44
N GLU A 6 4.97 24.12 -1.41
CA GLU A 6 4.24 24.04 -0.13
C GLU A 6 4.49 22.71 0.57
N VAL A 7 4.47 21.59 -0.15
CA VAL A 7 4.80 20.27 0.40
C VAL A 7 6.23 20.26 0.97
N ALA A 8 7.22 20.79 0.23
CA ALA A 8 8.60 20.88 0.70
C ALA A 8 8.71 21.62 2.04
N LYS A 9 8.03 22.77 2.15
CA LYS A 9 8.00 23.58 3.38
C LYS A 9 7.37 22.83 4.54
N ARG A 10 6.28 22.08 4.30
CA ARG A 10 5.61 21.28 5.34
C ARG A 10 6.45 20.10 5.77
N VAL A 11 7.09 19.39 4.83
CA VAL A 11 7.99 18.26 5.14
C VAL A 11 9.14 18.71 6.02
N ALA A 12 9.80 19.84 5.69
CA ALA A 12 10.90 20.37 6.49
C ALA A 12 10.50 20.74 7.93
N GLN A 13 9.25 21.13 8.16
CA GLN A 13 8.75 21.52 9.49
C GLN A 13 8.21 20.33 10.31
N ALA A 14 7.84 19.23 9.64
CA ALA A 14 7.19 18.09 10.24
C ALA A 14 8.19 17.22 11.02
N ASP A 15 7.75 16.72 12.18
CA ASP A 15 8.53 15.74 12.94
C ASP A 15 8.28 14.32 12.43
N VAL A 16 7.09 14.06 11.87
CA VAL A 16 6.72 12.78 11.24
C VAL A 16 6.02 13.03 9.89
N VAL A 17 6.43 12.31 8.85
CA VAL A 17 5.81 12.32 7.52
C VAL A 17 5.38 10.91 7.15
N ILE A 18 4.14 10.72 6.70
CA ILE A 18 3.63 9.43 6.21
C ILE A 18 3.28 9.58 4.74
N THR A 19 3.91 8.78 3.89
CA THR A 19 3.65 8.79 2.44
C THR A 19 2.92 7.53 2.02
N THR A 20 1.83 7.69 1.25
CA THR A 20 0.90 6.61 0.92
C THR A 20 0.54 6.53 -0.56
N ALA A 21 1.24 7.29 -1.42
CA ALA A 21 0.88 7.39 -2.83
C ALA A 21 1.38 6.16 -3.58
N LEU A 22 0.46 5.25 -3.90
CA LEU A 22 0.73 4.01 -4.60
C LEU A 22 -0.25 3.85 -5.77
N ILE A 23 0.28 3.65 -6.98
CA ILE A 23 -0.51 3.35 -8.17
C ILE A 23 -0.20 1.90 -8.57
N PRO A 24 -1.20 0.99 -8.59
CA PRO A 24 -0.98 -0.39 -9.01
C PRO A 24 -0.31 -0.49 -10.39
N GLY A 25 0.72 -1.34 -10.49
CA GLY A 25 1.44 -1.58 -11.73
C GLY A 25 2.41 -0.47 -12.16
N ARG A 26 2.62 0.58 -11.35
CA ARG A 26 3.59 1.65 -11.62
C ARG A 26 4.54 1.85 -10.44
N ALA A 27 5.72 2.39 -10.73
CA ALA A 27 6.63 2.85 -9.68
C ALA A 27 5.95 3.96 -8.86
N ALA A 28 6.22 3.95 -7.56
CA ALA A 28 5.74 4.99 -6.66
C ALA A 28 6.30 6.37 -7.10
N PRO A 29 5.48 7.43 -7.13
CA PRO A 29 5.96 8.76 -7.49
C PRO A 29 6.85 9.32 -6.37
N VAL A 30 7.91 10.04 -6.72
CA VAL A 30 8.73 10.77 -5.75
C VAL A 30 7.97 11.99 -5.26
N LEU A 31 7.61 11.99 -3.97
CA LEU A 31 6.92 13.09 -3.29
C LEU A 31 7.82 13.78 -2.27
N VAL A 32 8.68 13.01 -1.61
CA VAL A 32 9.65 13.50 -0.63
C VAL A 32 11.04 13.34 -1.25
N THR A 33 11.58 14.43 -1.77
CA THR A 33 12.94 14.44 -2.35
C THR A 33 14.00 14.35 -1.26
N GLU A 34 15.21 13.90 -1.61
CA GLU A 34 16.34 13.88 -0.66
C GLU A 34 16.62 15.26 -0.04
N ASP A 35 16.49 16.35 -0.80
CA ASP A 35 16.68 17.70 -0.28
C ASP A 35 15.64 18.08 0.77
N MET A 36 14.40 17.60 0.61
CA MET A 36 13.38 17.77 1.65
C MET A 36 13.73 16.98 2.91
N VAL A 37 14.28 15.77 2.78
CA VAL A 37 14.75 14.97 3.93
C VAL A 37 15.90 15.68 4.66
N LYS A 38 16.88 16.21 3.94
CA LYS A 38 17.98 17.00 4.52
C LYS A 38 17.52 18.25 5.27
N ALA A 39 16.39 18.83 4.86
CA ALA A 39 15.81 20.01 5.49
C ALA A 39 14.96 19.67 6.73
N MET A 40 14.68 18.40 7.00
CA MET A 40 13.98 17.98 8.21
C MET A 40 14.87 18.11 9.45
N LYS A 41 14.25 18.16 10.62
CA LYS A 41 15.00 18.14 11.88
C LYS A 41 15.63 16.76 12.09
N PRO A 42 16.85 16.67 12.64
CA PRO A 42 17.39 15.40 13.11
C PRO A 42 16.46 14.74 14.13
N GLY A 43 16.27 13.43 14.02
CA GLY A 43 15.34 12.64 14.82
C GLY A 43 13.93 12.56 14.24
N SER A 44 13.60 13.30 13.18
CA SER A 44 12.33 13.15 12.47
C SER A 44 12.17 11.76 11.85
N VAL A 45 10.94 11.37 11.56
CA VAL A 45 10.59 10.05 11.01
C VAL A 45 9.80 10.18 9.70
N ILE A 46 10.15 9.36 8.71
CA ILE A 46 9.37 9.14 7.50
C ILE A 46 8.87 7.70 7.53
N VAL A 47 7.56 7.49 7.35
CA VAL A 47 6.95 6.18 7.15
C VAL A 47 6.47 6.08 5.71
N ASP A 48 7.16 5.29 4.90
CA ASP A 48 6.89 5.19 3.48
C ASP A 48 6.10 3.91 3.15
N ILE A 49 4.77 4.04 3.13
CA ILE A 49 3.86 2.92 2.86
C ILE A 49 4.02 2.41 1.41
N ALA A 50 4.54 3.24 0.50
CA ALA A 50 4.77 2.86 -0.89
C ALA A 50 6.10 2.12 -1.13
N ALA A 51 6.85 1.77 -0.07
CA ALA A 51 8.12 1.06 -0.14
C ALA A 51 8.11 -0.19 -1.06
N PRO A 52 7.05 -1.04 -1.11
CA PRO A 52 7.01 -2.19 -2.02
C PRO A 52 7.13 -1.85 -3.51
N ALA A 53 6.78 -0.62 -3.91
CA ALA A 53 6.83 -0.15 -5.29
C ALA A 53 7.95 0.89 -5.53
N GLY A 54 8.97 0.89 -4.67
CA GLY A 54 10.12 1.81 -4.73
C GLY A 54 10.05 3.00 -3.77
N GLY A 55 8.91 3.23 -3.11
CA GLY A 55 8.74 4.31 -2.14
C GLY A 55 8.46 5.69 -2.73
N ASN A 56 7.82 6.55 -1.95
CA ASN A 56 7.65 7.96 -2.29
C ASN A 56 8.87 8.82 -1.89
N CYS A 57 9.81 8.26 -1.14
CA CYS A 57 11.10 8.85 -0.80
C CYS A 57 12.24 8.06 -1.46
N PRO A 58 13.12 8.67 -2.27
CA PRO A 58 14.23 7.96 -2.94
C PRO A 58 15.25 7.33 -2.00
N LEU A 59 15.24 7.74 -0.72
CA LEU A 59 16.12 7.21 0.33
C LEU A 59 15.52 5.98 1.04
N THR A 60 14.27 5.61 0.73
CA THR A 60 13.61 4.43 1.27
C THR A 60 14.32 3.16 0.78
N GLU A 61 14.67 2.29 1.74
CA GLU A 61 15.16 0.94 1.46
C GLU A 61 14.04 -0.06 1.80
N ALA A 62 13.50 -0.74 0.79
CA ALA A 62 12.38 -1.67 0.97
C ALA A 62 12.72 -2.79 1.97
N GLY A 63 11.83 -2.99 2.95
CA GLY A 63 11.95 -3.99 4.01
C GLY A 63 12.94 -3.61 5.11
N ARG A 64 13.32 -2.33 5.21
CA ARG A 64 14.28 -1.85 6.21
C ARG A 64 13.87 -0.52 6.81
N THR A 65 14.25 -0.33 8.07
CA THR A 65 14.30 0.97 8.69
C THR A 65 15.74 1.48 8.69
N VAL A 66 15.96 2.64 8.09
CA VAL A 66 17.31 3.22 7.90
C VAL A 66 17.37 4.65 8.45
N VAL A 67 18.56 5.12 8.79
CA VAL A 67 18.78 6.53 9.15
C VAL A 67 19.59 7.20 8.06
N LYS A 68 19.07 8.29 7.50
CA LYS A 68 19.74 9.10 6.46
C LYS A 68 19.59 10.57 6.83
N HIS A 69 20.67 11.33 6.77
CA HIS A 69 20.66 12.77 7.10
C HIS A 69 20.07 13.10 8.49
N GLY A 70 20.21 12.18 9.45
CA GLY A 70 19.63 12.31 10.79
C GLY A 70 18.13 11.99 10.89
N VAL A 71 17.47 11.62 9.79
CA VAL A 71 16.04 11.24 9.74
C VAL A 71 15.91 9.72 9.68
N VAL A 72 14.99 9.16 10.47
CA VAL A 72 14.64 7.74 10.44
C VAL A 72 13.64 7.51 9.30
N ILE A 73 13.90 6.56 8.42
CA ILE A 73 13.07 6.25 7.26
C ILE A 73 12.63 4.78 7.38
N VAL A 74 11.33 4.57 7.59
CA VAL A 74 10.70 3.25 7.73
C VAL A 74 10.19 2.81 6.36
N GLY A 75 10.81 1.78 5.80
CA GLY A 75 10.49 1.21 4.49
C GLY A 75 9.88 -0.19 4.56
N GLU A 76 9.17 -0.54 5.64
CA GLU A 76 8.59 -1.88 5.79
C GLU A 76 7.56 -2.20 4.69
N THR A 77 7.70 -3.37 4.07
CA THR A 77 6.89 -3.74 2.90
C THR A 77 5.64 -4.56 3.22
N ASN A 78 5.52 -5.05 4.45
CA ASN A 78 4.37 -5.84 4.90
C ASN A 78 3.84 -5.33 6.25
N LEU A 79 3.44 -4.05 6.28
CA LEU A 79 2.83 -3.43 7.45
C LEU A 79 1.62 -4.21 8.01
N PRO A 80 0.72 -4.81 7.20
CA PRO A 80 -0.37 -5.62 7.73
C PRO A 80 0.11 -6.82 8.58
N ALA A 81 1.26 -7.42 8.25
CA ALA A 81 1.82 -8.51 9.06
C ALA A 81 2.31 -8.06 10.44
N LEU A 82 2.58 -6.77 10.65
CA LEU A 82 2.92 -6.23 11.97
C LEU A 82 1.70 -6.13 12.90
N VAL A 83 0.49 -6.22 12.34
CA VAL A 83 -0.80 -6.28 13.05
C VAL A 83 -1.57 -7.54 12.65
N ALA A 84 -0.86 -8.68 12.62
CA ALA A 84 -1.33 -9.92 12.00
C ALA A 84 -2.70 -10.42 12.50
N ALA A 85 -3.00 -10.27 13.80
CA ALA A 85 -4.27 -10.73 14.36
C ALA A 85 -5.47 -9.98 13.75
N ASP A 86 -5.41 -8.65 13.74
CA ASP A 86 -6.47 -7.81 13.19
C ASP A 86 -6.53 -7.92 11.67
N ALA A 87 -5.38 -7.91 10.99
CA ALA A 87 -5.30 -8.09 9.54
C ALA A 87 -5.92 -9.43 9.11
N SER A 88 -5.65 -10.51 9.84
CA SER A 88 -6.21 -11.84 9.56
C SER A 88 -7.72 -11.86 9.78
N ALA A 89 -8.21 -11.28 10.87
CA ALA A 89 -9.64 -11.23 11.17
C ALA A 89 -10.43 -10.44 10.10
N LEU A 90 -9.91 -9.28 9.68
CA LEU A 90 -10.53 -8.45 8.64
C LEU A 90 -10.48 -9.14 7.27
N TYR A 91 -9.35 -9.75 6.90
CA TYR A 91 -9.24 -10.49 5.64
C TYR A 91 -10.17 -11.70 5.61
N ALA A 92 -10.26 -12.48 6.69
CA ALA A 92 -11.17 -13.61 6.79
C ALA A 92 -12.64 -13.19 6.65
N ARG A 93 -13.01 -12.01 7.18
CA ARG A 93 -14.35 -11.44 6.97
C ARG A 93 -14.59 -11.14 5.48
N ASN A 94 -13.65 -10.49 4.80
CA ASN A 94 -13.77 -10.20 3.36
C ASN A 94 -13.95 -11.48 2.53
N VAL A 95 -13.15 -12.53 2.83
CA VAL A 95 -13.27 -13.83 2.17
C VAL A 95 -14.64 -14.45 2.46
N LEU A 96 -15.09 -14.47 3.72
CA LEU A 96 -16.40 -15.01 4.09
C LEU A 96 -17.55 -14.27 3.38
N ASP A 97 -17.48 -12.95 3.28
CA ASP A 97 -18.50 -12.15 2.61
C ASP A 97 -18.51 -12.39 1.10
N PHE A 98 -17.35 -12.54 0.46
CA PHE A 98 -17.27 -12.95 -0.94
C PHE A 98 -17.80 -14.38 -1.15
N LEU A 99 -17.51 -15.32 -0.24
CA LEU A 99 -18.01 -16.70 -0.33
C LEU A 99 -19.54 -16.77 -0.31
N LYS A 100 -20.24 -15.83 0.32
CA LYS A 100 -21.72 -15.77 0.29
C LYS A 100 -22.27 -15.52 -1.12
N LEU A 101 -21.47 -14.95 -2.03
CA LEU A 101 -21.87 -14.73 -3.42
C LEU A 101 -21.67 -15.98 -4.29
N VAL A 102 -20.74 -16.86 -3.90
CA VAL A 102 -20.32 -18.02 -4.71
C VAL A 102 -20.65 -19.37 -4.08
N ILE A 103 -21.12 -19.41 -2.84
CA ILE A 103 -21.55 -20.65 -2.17
C ILE A 103 -23.03 -20.53 -1.84
N THR A 104 -23.80 -21.48 -2.39
CA THR A 104 -25.23 -21.65 -2.10
C THR A 104 -25.46 -22.12 -0.66
N LYS A 105 -26.71 -22.03 -0.18
CA LYS A 105 -27.06 -22.48 1.18
C LYS A 105 -26.81 -23.98 1.38
N GLU A 106 -26.84 -24.74 0.29
CA GLU A 106 -26.58 -26.18 0.24
C GLU A 106 -25.07 -26.51 0.21
N GLY A 107 -24.20 -25.50 0.27
CA GLY A 107 -22.74 -25.67 0.26
C GLY A 107 -22.15 -25.94 -1.11
N THR A 108 -22.92 -25.75 -2.18
CA THR A 108 -22.45 -25.94 -3.56
C THR A 108 -21.84 -24.64 -4.10
N LEU A 109 -20.67 -24.76 -4.74
CA LEU A 109 -20.00 -23.67 -5.43
C LEU A 109 -20.75 -23.31 -6.72
N THR A 110 -21.07 -22.03 -6.87
CA THR A 110 -21.68 -21.44 -8.06
C THR A 110 -20.91 -20.18 -8.44
N VAL A 111 -20.68 -19.95 -9.73
CA VAL A 111 -20.02 -18.73 -10.22
C VAL A 111 -21.04 -17.92 -11.03
N PRO A 112 -21.92 -17.15 -10.38
CA PRO A 112 -22.93 -16.33 -11.06
C PRO A 112 -22.23 -15.22 -11.86
N LEU A 113 -22.31 -15.29 -13.19
CA LEU A 113 -21.66 -14.31 -14.09
C LEU A 113 -22.46 -13.01 -14.24
N ASP A 114 -23.69 -13.02 -13.74
CA ASP A 114 -24.61 -11.88 -13.63
C ASP A 114 -24.40 -11.07 -12.35
N ASP A 115 -23.62 -11.56 -11.39
CA ASP A 115 -23.14 -10.78 -10.24
C ASP A 115 -21.87 -10.00 -10.63
N ASP A 116 -21.95 -8.67 -10.57
CA ASP A 116 -20.87 -7.78 -10.98
C ASP A 116 -19.56 -8.00 -10.19
N ILE A 117 -19.66 -8.36 -8.91
CA ILE A 117 -18.49 -8.59 -8.05
C ILE A 117 -17.82 -9.90 -8.45
N VAL A 118 -18.60 -10.97 -8.60
CA VAL A 118 -18.09 -12.27 -9.02
C VAL A 118 -17.49 -12.18 -10.43
N ALA A 119 -18.15 -11.50 -11.36
CA ALA A 119 -17.66 -11.28 -12.71
C ALA A 119 -16.36 -10.45 -12.73
N ALA A 120 -16.24 -9.42 -11.90
CA ALA A 120 -15.04 -8.58 -11.82
C ALA A 120 -13.85 -9.30 -11.16
N CYS A 121 -14.09 -10.14 -10.15
CA CYS A 121 -13.04 -10.87 -9.43
C CYS A 121 -12.55 -12.13 -10.17
N ARG A 122 -13.32 -12.65 -11.13
CA ARG A 122 -12.94 -13.84 -11.89
C ARG A 122 -11.82 -13.52 -12.89
N VAL A 123 -10.66 -14.12 -12.68
CA VAL A 123 -9.48 -13.98 -13.59
C VAL A 123 -9.33 -15.18 -14.53
N THR A 124 -9.81 -16.37 -14.15
CA THR A 124 -9.71 -17.61 -14.94
C THR A 124 -10.94 -18.49 -14.75
N GLN A 125 -11.30 -19.29 -15.75
CA GLN A 125 -12.32 -20.33 -15.68
C GLN A 125 -12.06 -21.40 -16.75
N ASP A 126 -12.22 -22.67 -16.40
CA ASP A 126 -12.08 -23.81 -17.32
C ASP A 126 -10.74 -23.82 -18.10
N GLY A 127 -9.66 -23.43 -17.42
CA GLY A 127 -8.31 -23.36 -17.99
C GLY A 127 -8.05 -22.14 -18.89
N GLN A 128 -9.01 -21.21 -19.01
CA GLN A 128 -8.89 -20.01 -19.83
C GLN A 128 -8.83 -18.74 -18.98
N VAL A 129 -7.94 -17.82 -19.37
CA VAL A 129 -7.88 -16.47 -18.77
C VAL A 129 -9.10 -15.68 -19.25
N THR A 130 -9.88 -15.16 -18.31
CA THR A 130 -11.10 -14.37 -18.59
C THR A 130 -10.85 -12.87 -18.45
N ARG A 131 -9.78 -12.47 -17.76
CA ARG A 131 -9.34 -11.08 -17.61
C ARG A 131 -7.82 -11.04 -17.36
N ALA A 132 -7.12 -10.12 -18.01
CA ALA A 132 -5.68 -9.87 -17.84
C ALA A 132 -5.44 -8.52 -17.15
#